data_AF-A0A2H3IMI4-F1
#
_entry.id   AF-A0A2H3IMI4-F1
#
_cell.length_a   1.000
_cell.length_b   1.000
_cell.length_c   1.000
_cell.angle_alpha   90.00
_cell.angle_beta   90.00
_cell.angle_gamma   90.00
#
_symmetry.space_group_name_H-M   'P 1'
#
loop_
_entity.id
_entity.type
_entity.pdbx_description
1 polymer ?
#
loop_
_entity_poly.entity_id
_entity_poly.type
_entity_poly.pdbx_seq_one_letter_code
_entity_poly.pdbx_strand_id
1 'polypeptide(L)'
;MAEYDRLKRLFQDHRSSIHDKLIDIMNSRAALYIRQMEKIKWDDKDEVQRNVSPHMETLTKETLTLQRVLSKYLPVLSVRMIVEQVWVGYREQWSKAFEDAVVWTEAGKARLLRDAELLQAKLDKIDGAEELGVRMINIVAAKHIPSQPTASRNVPSSENIPAART
;
A
#
# COMPACT_ATOMS: atom_id res chain seq x y z
N MET A 1 -48.75 -15.61 -2.78
CA MET A 1 -48.11 -14.28 -2.69
C MET A 1 -47.26 -14.16 -1.42
N ALA A 2 -47.82 -14.28 -0.21
CA ALA A 2 -47.04 -14.15 1.03
C ALA A 2 -45.84 -15.12 1.18
N GLU A 3 -45.97 -16.38 0.74
CA GLU A 3 -44.86 -17.34 0.79
C GLU A 3 -43.73 -17.00 -0.20
N TYR A 4 -44.10 -16.56 -1.41
CA TYR A 4 -43.14 -16.08 -2.41
C TYR A 4 -42.40 -14.84 -1.92
N ASP A 5 -43.11 -13.88 -1.33
CA ASP A 5 -42.50 -12.67 -0.76
C ASP A 5 -41.55 -13.00 0.40
N ARG A 6 -41.93 -13.96 1.24
CA ARG A 6 -41.08 -14.45 2.33
C ARG A 6 -39.82 -15.13 1.80
N LEU A 7 -39.94 -15.98 0.79
CA LEU A 7 -38.80 -16.65 0.15
C LEU A 7 -37.88 -15.64 -0.54
N LYS A 8 -38.44 -14.66 -1.25
CA LYS A 8 -37.70 -13.58 -1.90
C LYS A 8 -36.88 -12.78 -0.90
N ARG A 9 -37.47 -12.43 0.25
CA ARG A 9 -36.78 -11.71 1.33
C ARG A 9 -35.63 -12.55 1.90
N LEU A 10 -35.90 -13.81 2.24
CA LEU A 10 -34.87 -14.71 2.77
C LEU A 10 -33.68 -14.87 1.81
N PHE A 11 -33.96 -14.99 0.51
CA PHE A 11 -32.93 -15.04 -0.52
C PHE A 11 -32.09 -13.75 -0.58
N GLN A 12 -32.74 -12.59 -0.52
CA GLN A 12 -32.04 -11.29 -0.52
C GLN A 12 -31.17 -11.10 0.72
N ASP A 13 -31.69 -11.46 1.90
CA ASP A 13 -30.96 -11.38 3.17
C ASP A 13 -29.74 -12.31 3.16
N HIS A 14 -29.91 -13.55 2.68
CA HIS A 14 -28.80 -14.50 2.56
C HIS A 14 -27.74 -14.00 1.58
N ARG A 15 -28.16 -13.45 0.44
CA ARG A 15 -27.25 -12.85 -0.55
C ARG A 15 -26.47 -11.67 0.04
N SER A 16 -27.13 -10.80 0.81
CA SER A 16 -26.45 -9.70 1.51
C SER A 16 -25.40 -10.22 2.47
N SER A 17 -25.73 -11.22 3.29
CA SER A 17 -24.77 -11.84 4.22
C SER A 17 -23.57 -12.48 3.50
N ILE A 18 -23.76 -13.06 2.31
CA ILE A 18 -22.64 -13.56 1.49
C ILE A 18 -21.75 -12.40 1.03
N HIS A 19 -22.36 -11.30 0.56
CA HIS A 19 -21.60 -10.12 0.12
C HIS A 19 -20.78 -9.52 1.28
N ASP A 20 -21.37 -9.37 2.46
CA ASP A 20 -20.68 -8.85 3.64
C ASP A 20 -19.48 -9.74 4.01
N LYS A 21 -19.66 -11.07 4.00
CA LYS A 21 -18.55 -12.01 4.24
C LYS A 21 -17.44 -11.91 3.20
N LEU A 22 -17.77 -11.66 1.94
CA LEU A 22 -16.76 -11.45 0.90
C LEU A 22 -15.93 -10.19 1.18
N ILE A 23 -16.59 -9.10 1.61
CA ILE A 23 -15.94 -7.86 2.00
C ILE A 23 -15.01 -8.10 3.20
N ASP A 24 -15.50 -8.79 4.24
CA ASP A 24 -14.72 -9.11 5.45
C ASP A 24 -13.47 -9.95 5.14
N ILE A 25 -13.61 -10.97 4.29
CA ILE A 25 -12.48 -11.81 3.87
C ILE A 25 -11.43 -10.97 3.12
N MET A 26 -11.86 -10.07 2.24
CA MET A 26 -10.95 -9.20 1.51
C MET A 26 -10.21 -8.24 2.44
N ASN A 27 -10.92 -7.58 3.35
CA ASN A 27 -10.32 -6.68 4.32
C ASN A 27 -9.35 -7.42 5.24
N SER A 28 -9.70 -8.63 5.68
CA SER A 28 -8.83 -9.47 6.52
C SER A 28 -7.54 -9.87 5.81
N ARG A 29 -7.58 -10.10 4.49
CA ARG A 29 -6.38 -10.36 3.68
C ARG A 29 -5.49 -9.13 3.60
N ALA A 30 -6.05 -7.95 3.35
CA ALA A 30 -5.25 -6.72 3.35
C ALA A 30 -4.55 -6.49 4.69
N ALA A 31 -5.27 -6.68 5.81
CA ALA A 31 -4.71 -6.58 7.16
C ALA A 31 -3.51 -7.53 7.39
N LEU A 32 -3.55 -8.76 6.82
CA LEU A 32 -2.43 -9.70 6.90
C LEU A 32 -1.16 -9.14 6.25
N TYR A 33 -1.29 -8.50 5.09
CA TYR A 33 -0.16 -7.92 4.35
C TYR A 33 0.36 -6.63 5.00
N ILE A 34 -0.52 -5.82 5.56
CA ILE A 34 -0.14 -4.63 6.35
C ILE A 34 0.73 -5.03 7.55
N ARG A 35 0.39 -6.10 8.27
CA ARG A 35 1.23 -6.62 9.36
C ARG A 35 2.62 -7.09 8.92
N GLN A 36 2.80 -7.41 7.63
CA GLN A 36 4.11 -7.73 7.07
C GLN A 36 4.88 -6.45 6.74
N MET A 37 4.19 -5.44 6.20
CA MET A 37 4.71 -4.09 5.96
C MET A 37 5.23 -3.42 7.23
N GLU A 38 4.47 -3.51 8.33
CA GLU A 38 4.84 -2.94 9.64
C GLU A 38 6.18 -3.48 10.20
N LYS A 39 6.61 -4.66 9.76
CA LYS A 39 7.86 -5.29 10.21
C LYS A 39 9.06 -4.86 9.38
N ILE A 40 8.85 -4.11 8.30
CA ILE A 40 9.91 -3.69 7.39
C ILE A 40 10.71 -2.55 8.00
N LYS A 41 12.03 -2.72 8.01
CA LYS A 41 12.99 -1.68 8.32
C LYS A 41 13.41 -1.01 7.01
N TRP A 42 12.71 0.05 6.65
CA TRP A 42 12.85 0.71 5.35
C TRP A 42 14.25 1.27 5.08
N ASP A 43 15.00 1.61 6.12
CA ASP A 43 16.36 2.16 6.03
C ASP A 43 17.47 1.09 6.04
N ASP A 44 17.13 -0.20 6.19
CA ASP A 44 18.12 -1.27 6.14
C ASP A 44 18.69 -1.40 4.72
N LYS A 45 20.02 -1.57 4.61
CA LYS A 45 20.73 -1.62 3.32
C LYS A 45 20.13 -2.66 2.37
N ASP A 46 19.81 -3.85 2.88
CA ASP A 46 19.24 -4.92 2.08
C ASP A 46 17.84 -4.58 1.59
N GLU A 47 17.05 -3.83 2.36
CA GLU A 47 15.70 -3.45 1.98
C GLU A 47 15.70 -2.31 0.96
N VAL A 48 16.56 -1.31 1.14
CA VAL A 48 16.73 -0.20 0.19
C VAL A 48 17.04 -0.70 -1.22
N GLN A 49 17.86 -1.76 -1.35
CA GLN A 49 18.24 -2.33 -2.64
C GLN A 49 17.15 -3.21 -3.27
N ARG A 50 16.15 -3.66 -2.49
CA ARG A 50 15.03 -4.43 -3.06
C ARG A 50 14.20 -3.55 -3.96
N ASN A 51 13.58 -4.15 -4.99
CA ASN A 51 12.72 -3.42 -5.89
C ASN A 51 11.37 -3.06 -5.24
N VAL A 52 10.62 -4.10 -4.87
CA VAL A 52 9.29 -4.04 -4.25
C VAL A 52 9.17 -5.15 -3.21
N SER A 53 8.23 -5.02 -2.28
CA SER A 53 8.06 -6.01 -1.23
C SER A 53 7.35 -7.26 -1.77
N PRO A 54 7.82 -8.48 -1.46
CA PRO A 54 7.16 -9.72 -1.90
C PRO A 54 5.69 -9.81 -1.45
N HIS A 55 5.40 -9.28 -0.26
CA HIS A 55 4.05 -9.24 0.29
C HIS A 55 3.13 -8.31 -0.53
N MET A 56 3.66 -7.23 -1.11
CA MET A 56 2.93 -6.29 -1.95
C MET A 56 2.59 -6.89 -3.32
N GLU A 57 3.51 -7.63 -3.92
CA GLU A 57 3.25 -8.40 -5.14
C GLU A 57 2.17 -9.47 -4.92
N THR A 58 2.24 -10.16 -3.79
CA THR A 58 1.25 -11.19 -3.44
C THR A 58 -0.13 -10.58 -3.24
N LEU A 59 -0.24 -9.51 -2.45
CA LEU A 59 -1.50 -8.77 -2.24
C LEU A 59 -2.14 -8.33 -3.56
N THR A 60 -1.38 -7.67 -4.44
CA THR A 60 -1.93 -7.16 -5.71
C THR A 60 -2.40 -8.30 -6.61
N LYS A 61 -1.67 -9.41 -6.66
CA LYS A 61 -2.08 -10.63 -7.38
C LYS A 61 -3.36 -11.25 -6.81
N GLU A 62 -3.47 -11.36 -5.50
CA GLU A 62 -4.64 -11.91 -4.84
C GLU A 62 -5.87 -11.02 -5.03
N THR A 63 -5.71 -9.71 -4.91
CA THR A 63 -6.78 -8.72 -5.12
C THR A 63 -7.30 -8.79 -6.55
N LEU A 64 -6.42 -8.84 -7.55
CA LEU A 64 -6.80 -9.01 -8.96
C LEU A 64 -7.48 -10.35 -9.22
N THR A 65 -7.02 -11.43 -8.59
CA THR A 65 -7.63 -12.76 -8.74
C THR A 65 -9.03 -12.78 -8.16
N LEU A 66 -9.22 -12.16 -7.00
CA LEU A 66 -10.51 -12.10 -6.34
C LEU A 66 -11.49 -11.26 -7.17
N GLN A 67 -11.09 -10.11 -7.70
CA GLN A 67 -11.91 -9.31 -8.61
C GLN A 67 -12.36 -10.15 -9.83
N ARG A 68 -11.46 -10.91 -10.46
CA ARG A 68 -11.80 -11.80 -11.58
C ARG A 68 -12.79 -12.89 -11.19
N VAL A 69 -12.61 -13.48 -10.00
CA VAL A 69 -13.50 -14.52 -9.47
C VAL A 69 -14.88 -13.95 -9.20
N LEU A 70 -15.01 -12.80 -8.55
CA LEU A 70 -16.31 -12.16 -8.31
C LEU A 70 -17.01 -11.83 -9.63
N SER A 71 -16.30 -11.24 -10.59
CA SER A 71 -16.82 -10.94 -11.93
C SER A 71 -17.29 -12.17 -12.70
N LYS A 72 -16.76 -13.36 -12.39
CA LYS A 72 -17.18 -14.61 -13.02
C LYS A 72 -18.51 -15.15 -12.48
N TYR A 73 -18.83 -14.89 -11.21
CA TYR A 73 -19.95 -15.54 -10.52
C TYR A 73 -21.07 -14.57 -10.11
N LEU A 74 -20.83 -13.26 -10.12
CA LEU A 74 -21.80 -12.26 -9.67
C LEU A 74 -22.14 -11.27 -10.79
N PRO A 75 -23.36 -10.71 -10.79
CA PRO A 75 -23.72 -9.61 -11.69
C PRO A 75 -22.82 -8.39 -11.50
N VAL A 76 -22.58 -7.65 -12.58
CA VAL A 76 -21.71 -6.46 -12.61
C VAL A 76 -22.03 -5.47 -11.49
N LEU A 77 -23.32 -5.18 -11.24
CA LEU A 77 -23.74 -4.26 -10.17
C LEU A 77 -23.38 -4.78 -8.77
N SER A 78 -23.53 -6.09 -8.53
CA SER A 78 -23.15 -6.69 -7.24
C SER A 78 -21.64 -6.63 -7.03
N VAL A 79 -20.86 -6.94 -8.07
CA VAL A 79 -19.39 -6.86 -8.00
C VAL A 79 -18.96 -5.43 -7.68
N ARG A 80 -19.53 -4.45 -8.39
CA ARG A 80 -19.23 -3.04 -8.16
C ARG A 80 -19.50 -2.62 -6.71
N MET A 81 -20.68 -2.95 -6.17
CA MET A 81 -21.03 -2.63 -4.78
C MET A 81 -20.08 -3.27 -3.75
N ILE A 82 -19.70 -4.53 -3.96
CA ILE A 82 -18.77 -5.25 -3.09
C ILE A 82 -17.37 -4.62 -3.15
N VAL A 83 -16.87 -4.39 -4.37
CA VAL A 83 -15.53 -3.87 -4.63
C VAL A 83 -15.38 -2.44 -4.11
N GLU A 84 -16.39 -1.57 -4.29
CA GLU A 84 -16.42 -0.22 -3.73
C GLU A 84 -16.28 -0.22 -2.20
N GLN A 85 -16.99 -1.10 -1.49
CA GLN A 85 -16.90 -1.22 -0.03
C GLN A 85 -15.54 -1.75 0.45
N VAL A 86 -14.97 -2.70 -0.28
CA VAL A 86 -13.61 -3.19 -0.01
C VAL A 86 -12.59 -2.07 -0.15
N TRP A 87 -12.73 -1.21 -1.17
CA TRP A 87 -11.82 -0.08 -1.36
C TRP A 87 -11.90 0.95 -0.25
N VAL A 88 -13.06 1.15 0.37
CA VAL A 88 -13.17 1.99 1.58
C VAL A 88 -12.27 1.44 2.68
N GLY A 89 -12.40 0.14 3.00
CA GLY A 89 -11.58 -0.51 4.02
C GLY A 89 -10.09 -0.53 3.69
N TYR A 90 -9.74 -0.76 2.41
CA TYR A 90 -8.36 -0.71 1.95
C TYR A 90 -7.78 0.70 2.09
N ARG A 91 -8.50 1.74 1.66
CA ARG A 91 -8.02 3.13 1.78
C ARG A 91 -7.71 3.46 3.23
N GLU A 92 -8.58 3.13 4.17
CA GLU A 92 -8.36 3.40 5.59
C GLU A 92 -7.14 2.65 6.13
N GLN A 93 -7.10 1.33 5.95
CA GLN A 93 -6.04 0.49 6.50
C GLN A 93 -4.66 0.80 5.89
N TRP A 94 -4.59 0.99 4.56
CA TRP A 94 -3.32 1.30 3.90
C TRP A 94 -2.86 2.72 4.17
N SER A 95 -3.75 3.71 4.21
CA SER A 95 -3.33 5.08 4.55
C SER A 95 -2.64 5.10 5.90
N LYS A 96 -3.25 4.44 6.89
CA LYS A 96 -2.66 4.30 8.22
C LYS A 96 -1.31 3.58 8.19
N ALA A 97 -1.21 2.44 7.50
CA ALA A 97 0.04 1.68 7.41
C ALA A 97 1.19 2.48 6.76
N PHE A 98 0.89 3.24 5.70
CA PHE A 98 1.86 4.10 5.04
C PHE A 98 2.20 5.33 5.89
N GLU A 99 1.24 5.91 6.60
CA GLU A 99 1.48 6.99 7.57
C GLU A 99 2.40 6.53 8.71
N ASP A 100 2.10 5.37 9.30
CA ASP A 100 2.83 4.78 10.43
C ASP A 100 4.23 4.23 10.04
N ALA A 101 4.48 3.98 8.75
CA ALA A 101 5.78 3.51 8.27
C ALA A 101 6.90 4.52 8.61
N VAL A 102 7.83 4.10 9.48
CA VAL A 102 8.94 4.93 9.93
C VAL A 102 10.09 4.85 8.91
N VAL A 103 10.55 6.01 8.45
CA VAL A 103 11.62 6.16 7.46
C VAL A 103 12.50 7.34 7.82
N TRP A 104 13.82 7.14 7.81
CA TRP A 104 14.80 8.15 8.21
C TRP A 104 15.78 8.54 7.10
N THR A 105 15.72 7.88 5.95
CA THR A 105 16.60 8.14 4.80
C THR A 105 15.80 8.33 3.52
N GLU A 106 16.35 9.10 2.59
CA GLU A 106 15.77 9.24 1.24
C GLU A 106 15.71 7.89 0.50
N ALA A 107 16.68 7.02 0.76
CA ALA A 107 16.74 5.71 0.14
C ALA A 107 15.62 4.79 0.65
N GLY A 108 15.34 4.83 1.96
CA GLY A 108 14.17 4.14 2.55
C GLY A 108 12.85 4.72 2.07
N LYS A 109 12.77 6.06 1.89
CA LYS A 109 11.58 6.74 1.35
C LYS A 109 11.31 6.31 -0.08
N ALA A 110 12.33 6.29 -0.93
CA ALA A 110 12.24 5.79 -2.30
C ALA A 110 11.86 4.31 -2.35
N ARG A 111 12.29 3.51 -1.37
CA ARG A 111 11.91 2.10 -1.25
C ARG A 111 10.43 1.93 -0.90
N LEU A 112 9.93 2.69 0.07
CA LEU A 112 8.51 2.72 0.44
C LEU A 112 7.64 3.24 -0.73
N LEU A 113 8.12 4.24 -1.46
CA LEU A 113 7.43 4.80 -2.62
C LEU A 113 7.19 3.76 -3.71
N ARG A 114 8.18 2.90 -3.99
CA ARG A 114 8.04 1.82 -4.99
C ARG A 114 6.91 0.83 -4.65
N ASP A 115 6.65 0.58 -3.38
CA ASP A 115 5.51 -0.24 -2.96
C ASP A 115 4.17 0.47 -3.23
N ALA A 116 4.09 1.79 -3.01
CA ALA A 116 2.92 2.60 -3.35
C ALA A 116 2.67 2.68 -4.86
N GLU A 117 3.74 2.82 -5.66
CA GLU A 117 3.69 2.81 -7.13
C GLU A 117 3.24 1.44 -7.66
N LEU A 118 3.68 0.34 -7.04
CA LEU A 118 3.20 -1.00 -7.40
C LEU A 118 1.70 -1.16 -7.12
N LEU A 119 1.22 -0.67 -5.98
CA LEU A 119 -0.20 -0.65 -5.66
C LEU A 119 -0.99 0.11 -6.73
N GLN A 120 -0.55 1.31 -7.08
CA GLN A 120 -1.17 2.11 -8.14
C GLN A 120 -1.20 1.32 -9.46
N ALA A 121 -0.03 0.93 -9.99
CA ALA A 121 0.08 0.30 -11.30
C ALA A 121 -0.73 -1.00 -11.45
N LYS A 122 -0.96 -1.72 -10.34
CA LYS A 122 -1.72 -2.99 -10.35
C LYS A 122 -3.21 -2.78 -10.11
N LEU A 123 -3.58 -1.92 -9.17
CA LEU A 123 -4.97 -1.80 -8.73
C LEU A 123 -5.77 -0.75 -9.51
N ASP A 124 -5.13 0.24 -10.14
CA ASP A 124 -5.77 1.24 -11.02
C ASP A 124 -6.51 0.63 -12.23
N LYS A 125 -6.30 -0.67 -12.47
CA LYS A 125 -7.02 -1.47 -13.48
C LYS A 125 -8.37 -2.00 -12.98
N ILE A 126 -8.72 -1.75 -11.73
CA ILE A 126 -9.98 -2.17 -11.12
C ILE A 126 -10.83 -0.93 -10.88
N ASP A 127 -12.04 -0.93 -11.43
CA ASP A 127 -13.02 0.13 -11.22
C ASP A 127 -13.19 0.43 -9.71
N GLY A 128 -13.07 1.71 -9.35
CA GLY A 128 -13.22 2.22 -7.98
C GLY A 128 -11.95 2.18 -7.13
N ALA A 129 -10.82 1.69 -7.66
CA ALA A 129 -9.54 1.61 -6.97
C ALA A 129 -8.56 2.74 -7.33
N GLU A 130 -8.91 3.62 -8.27
CA GLU A 130 -8.01 4.50 -9.00
C GLU A 130 -7.25 5.46 -8.05
N GLU A 131 -7.95 5.94 -7.03
CA GLU A 131 -7.40 6.89 -6.06
C GLU A 131 -6.55 6.24 -4.96
N LEU A 132 -6.62 4.91 -4.78
CA LEU A 132 -5.93 4.23 -3.67
C LEU A 132 -4.42 4.39 -3.78
N GLY A 133 -3.85 4.04 -4.94
CA GLY A 133 -2.40 4.12 -5.17
C GLY A 133 -1.87 5.55 -5.12
N VAL A 134 -2.59 6.48 -5.76
CA VAL A 134 -2.27 7.92 -5.73
C VAL A 134 -2.21 8.44 -4.31
N ARG A 135 -3.18 8.06 -3.47
CA ARG A 135 -3.20 8.47 -2.06
C ARG A 135 -1.97 7.95 -1.30
N MET A 136 -1.57 6.69 -1.51
CA MET A 136 -0.37 6.14 -0.84
C MET A 136 0.89 6.87 -1.28
N ILE A 137 1.02 7.16 -2.58
CA ILE A 137 2.14 7.94 -3.12
C ILE A 137 2.22 9.31 -2.45
N ASN A 138 1.09 10.01 -2.32
CA ASN A 138 1.03 11.32 -1.68
C ASN A 138 1.44 11.26 -0.19
N ILE A 139 0.99 10.23 0.53
CA ILE A 139 1.40 9.99 1.93
C ILE A 139 2.91 9.82 2.04
N VAL A 140 3.50 8.99 1.16
CA VAL A 140 4.96 8.78 1.16
C VAL A 140 5.69 10.06 0.80
N ALA A 141 5.25 10.78 -0.23
CA ALA A 141 5.86 12.03 -0.67
C ALA A 141 5.90 13.08 0.45
N ALA A 142 4.84 13.16 1.26
CA ALA A 142 4.71 14.08 2.38
C ALA A 142 5.61 13.75 3.59
N LYS A 143 6.22 12.56 3.67
CA LYS A 143 7.12 12.21 4.77
C LYS A 143 8.37 13.08 4.75
N HIS A 144 8.68 13.71 5.89
CA HIS A 144 9.86 14.52 6.08
C HIS A 144 11.04 13.66 6.56
N ILE A 145 12.16 13.68 5.82
CA ILE A 145 13.39 13.02 6.21
C ILE A 145 14.24 14.01 7.01
N PRO A 146 14.58 13.72 8.28
CA PRO A 146 15.46 14.62 9.05
C PRO A 146 16.78 14.79 8.31
N SER A 147 17.05 16.00 7.83
CA SER A 147 18.33 16.31 7.19
C SER A 147 19.45 16.08 8.19
N GLN A 148 20.45 15.27 7.84
CA GLN A 148 21.68 15.18 8.63
C GLN A 148 22.25 16.59 8.84
N PRO A 149 22.66 16.97 10.05
CA PRO A 149 23.46 18.17 10.25
C PRO A 149 24.73 18.02 9.42
N THR A 150 24.91 18.90 8.44
CA THR A 150 26.18 19.03 7.71
C THR A 150 27.29 19.30 8.72
N ALA A 151 28.09 18.28 9.04
CA ALA A 151 29.31 18.46 9.79
C ALA A 151 30.21 19.39 8.96
N SER A 152 30.31 20.64 9.40
CA SER A 152 31.20 21.63 8.79
C SER A 152 32.61 21.08 8.83
N ARG A 153 33.12 20.67 7.66
CA ARG A 153 34.49 20.22 7.47
C ARG A 153 35.40 21.45 7.55
N ASN A 154 35.68 21.92 8.77
CA ASN A 154 36.82 22.79 9.01
C ASN A 154 38.08 21.96 8.75
N VAL A 155 38.61 22.05 7.53
CA VAL A 155 39.97 21.62 7.21
C VAL A 155 40.90 22.69 7.80
N PRO A 156 41.77 22.38 8.77
CA PRO A 156 42.89 23.26 9.07
C PRO A 156 43.86 23.14 7.88
N SER A 157 44.10 24.25 7.20
CA SER A 157 45.14 24.34 6.17
C SER A 157 46.49 24.05 6.81
N SER A 158 47.02 22.85 6.59
CA SER A 158 48.43 22.55 6.80
C SER A 158 49.23 23.27 5.72
N GLU A 159 49.85 24.39 6.07
CA GLU A 159 50.88 25.03 5.26
C GLU A 159 52.24 24.65 5.84
N ASN A 160 52.96 23.76 5.16
CA ASN A 160 54.36 23.45 5.43
C ASN A 160 54.97 22.95 4.10
N ILE A 161 55.76 23.78 3.40
CA ILE A 161 57.26 23.92 3.31
C ILE A 161 57.65 23.68 1.81
N PRO A 162 58.90 23.81 1.30
CA PRO A 162 60.01 24.80 1.45
C PRO A 162 60.45 25.37 0.07
N ALA A 163 61.28 26.44 0.03
CA ALA A 163 62.18 26.68 -1.11
C ALA A 163 63.37 27.63 -0.79
N ALA A 164 64.52 27.02 -0.54
CA ALA A 164 65.89 27.28 -1.04
C ALA A 164 66.46 28.71 -1.34
N ARG A 165 67.77 28.80 -1.01
CA ARG A 165 68.86 29.66 -1.50
C ARG A 165 69.04 31.03 -0.84
N THR A 166 70.15 31.22 -0.11
CA THR A 166 71.46 31.69 -0.62
C THR A 166 72.56 31.29 0.37
#